data_AF-A0A2V6EWN4-F1
#
_entry.id   AF-A0A2V6EWN4-F1
#
_cell.length_a   1.000
_cell.length_b   1.000
_cell.length_c   1.000
_cell.angle_alpha   90.00
_cell.angle_beta   90.00
_cell.angle_gamma   90.00
#
_symmetry.space_group_name_H-M   'P 1'
#
loop_
_entity.id
_entity.type
_entity.pdbx_description
1 polymer ?
#
loop_
_entity_poly.entity_id
_entity_poly.type
_entity_poly.pdbx_seq_one_letter_code
_entity_poly.pdbx_strand_id
1 'polypeptide(L)'
;MEQVLIRLEAEYESAGNANLFVQLKDLLADEPGRKSQAEIAAELDMTENAIKQAFHRLRQRYRQLLRNEIAQTVAVPGDVEDELRHFISVLQT
;
A
#
# COMPACT_ATOMS: atom_id res chain seq x y z
N MET A 1 6.91 7.38 -4.67
CA MET A 1 6.47 6.48 -3.58
C MET A 1 5.56 7.20 -2.59
N GLU A 2 5.93 8.38 -2.12
CA GLU A 2 5.09 9.22 -1.23
C GLU A 2 3.69 9.52 -1.79
N GLN A 3 3.58 9.88 -3.08
CA GLN A 3 2.30 10.13 -3.76
C GLN A 3 1.33 8.93 -3.72
N VAL A 4 1.86 7.71 -3.76
CA VAL A 4 1.06 6.48 -3.68
C VAL A 4 0.45 6.32 -2.28
N LEU A 5 1.22 6.64 -1.23
CA LEU A 5 0.74 6.59 0.15
C LEU A 5 -0.29 7.68 0.42
N ILE A 6 -0.06 8.91 -0.06
CA ILE A 6 -1.03 10.03 0.04
C ILE A 6 -2.36 9.64 -0.61
N ARG A 7 -2.33 9.02 -1.79
CA ARG A 7 -3.55 8.58 -2.48
C ARG A 7 -4.27 7.47 -1.72
N LEU A 8 -3.54 6.50 -1.17
CA LEU A 8 -4.14 5.46 -0.32
C LEU A 8 -4.78 6.05 0.93
N GLU A 9 -4.11 7.01 1.57
CA GLU A 9 -4.62 7.70 2.76
C GLU A 9 -5.97 8.36 2.44
N ALA A 10 -6.04 9.14 1.36
CA ALA A 10 -7.28 9.78 0.91
C ALA A 10 -8.40 8.77 0.57
N GLU A 11 -8.07 7.62 -0.05
CA GLU A 11 -9.03 6.55 -0.32
C GLU A 11 -9.60 5.95 0.97
N TYR A 12 -8.79 5.81 2.03
CA TYR A 12 -9.25 5.30 3.33
C TYR A 12 -9.98 6.37 4.15
N GLU A 13 -9.53 7.61 4.13
CA GLU A 13 -10.20 8.74 4.79
C GLU A 13 -11.61 8.95 4.24
N SER A 14 -11.77 8.97 2.92
CA SER A 14 -13.09 9.10 2.28
C SER A 14 -14.03 7.92 2.57
N ALA A 15 -13.47 6.76 2.89
CA ALA A 15 -14.22 5.57 3.31
C ALA A 15 -14.45 5.50 4.84
N GLY A 16 -14.04 6.51 5.61
CA GLY A 16 -14.17 6.54 7.08
C GLY A 16 -13.20 5.60 7.81
N ASN A 17 -12.17 5.11 7.13
CA ASN A 17 -11.23 4.09 7.62
C ASN A 17 -9.83 4.67 7.91
N ALA A 18 -9.73 5.96 8.25
CA ALA A 18 -8.46 6.63 8.52
C ALA A 18 -7.62 5.92 9.61
N ASN A 19 -8.25 5.56 10.73
CA ASN A 19 -7.55 4.84 11.82
C ASN A 19 -7.04 3.46 11.38
N LEU A 20 -7.82 2.74 10.56
CA LEU A 20 -7.37 1.47 9.99
C LEU A 20 -6.18 1.69 9.05
N PHE A 21 -6.19 2.74 8.24
CA PHE A 21 -5.07 3.05 7.34
C PHE A 21 -3.77 3.28 8.09
N VAL A 22 -3.78 4.06 9.18
CA VAL A 22 -2.58 4.30 10.02
C VAL A 22 -1.97 2.97 10.46
N GLN A 23 -2.77 2.08 11.05
CA GLN A 23 -2.30 0.78 11.52
C GLN A 23 -1.76 -0.10 10.39
N LEU A 24 -2.48 -0.16 9.26
CA LEU A 24 -2.06 -0.96 8.11
C LEU A 24 -0.82 -0.40 7.41
N LYS A 25 -0.61 0.92 7.44
CA LYS A 25 0.59 1.59 6.90
C LYS A 25 1.83 1.19 7.71
N ASP A 26 1.73 1.19 9.04
CA ASP A 26 2.83 0.76 9.91
C ASP A 26 3.16 -0.73 9.73
N LEU A 27 2.12 -1.56 9.53
CA LEU A 27 2.31 -2.97 9.13
C LEU A 27 2.99 -3.12 7.75
N LEU A 28 2.70 -2.23 6.80
CA LEU A 28 3.29 -2.27 5.46
C LEU A 28 4.77 -1.88 5.48
N ALA A 29 5.13 -0.88 6.28
CA ALA A 29 6.49 -0.38 6.44
C ALA A 29 7.35 -1.26 7.38
N ASP A 30 6.72 -2.22 8.07
CA ASP A 30 7.35 -3.07 9.10
C ASP A 30 8.05 -2.23 10.19
N GLU A 31 7.40 -1.14 10.61
CA GLU A 31 7.96 -0.19 11.56
C GLU A 31 8.30 -0.84 12.91
N PRO A 32 9.45 -0.51 13.54
CA PRO A 32 9.76 -0.94 14.89
C PRO A 32 8.66 -0.56 15.88
N GLY A 33 8.18 -1.52 16.66
CA GLY A 33 7.12 -1.29 17.65
C GLY A 33 5.71 -1.23 17.09
N ARG A 34 5.51 -1.58 15.80
CA ARG A 34 4.16 -1.76 15.25
C ARG A 34 3.36 -2.77 16.05
N LYS A 35 2.06 -2.52 16.16
CA LYS A 35 1.11 -3.45 16.78
C LYS A 35 0.99 -4.73 15.94
N SER A 36 0.78 -5.85 16.61
CA SER A 36 0.38 -7.08 15.97
C SER A 36 -1.02 -6.94 15.35
N GLN A 37 -1.35 -7.78 14.38
CA GLN A 37 -2.68 -7.79 13.78
C GLN A 37 -3.79 -8.08 14.80
N ALA A 38 -3.48 -8.84 15.86
CA ALA A 38 -4.41 -9.12 16.95
C ALA A 38 -4.68 -7.89 17.83
N GLU A 39 -3.64 -7.12 18.15
CA GLU A 39 -3.79 -5.86 18.90
C GLU A 39 -4.59 -4.83 18.09
N ILE A 40 -4.30 -4.68 16.80
CA ILE A 40 -5.06 -3.79 15.91
C ILE A 40 -6.53 -4.21 15.83
N ALA A 41 -6.80 -5.52 15.73
CA ALA A 41 -8.15 -6.05 15.70
C ALA A 41 -8.92 -5.69 16.97
N ALA A 42 -8.30 -5.87 18.14
CA ALA A 42 -8.91 -5.51 19.42
C ALA A 42 -9.21 -4.01 19.54
N GLU A 43 -8.30 -3.13 19.10
CA GLU A 43 -8.47 -1.68 19.19
C GLU A 43 -9.53 -1.12 18.25
N LEU A 44 -9.70 -1.74 17.08
CA LEU A 44 -10.66 -1.29 16.08
C LEU A 44 -12.01 -2.01 16.14
N ASP A 45 -12.22 -2.85 17.17
CA ASP A 45 -13.40 -3.72 17.30
C ASP A 45 -13.65 -4.58 16.04
N MET A 46 -12.57 -5.13 15.51
CA MET A 46 -12.55 -5.97 14.31
C MET A 46 -12.06 -7.38 14.66
N THR A 47 -12.33 -8.33 13.76
CA THR A 47 -11.69 -9.65 13.86
C THR A 47 -10.28 -9.60 13.27
N GLU A 48 -9.37 -10.43 13.78
CA GLU A 48 -8.02 -10.56 13.22
C GLU A 48 -8.06 -10.95 11.73
N ASN A 49 -9.03 -11.78 11.32
CA ASN A 49 -9.25 -12.13 9.92
C ASN A 49 -9.65 -10.90 9.07
N ALA A 50 -10.46 -9.99 9.61
CA ALA A 50 -10.81 -8.75 8.93
C ALA A 50 -9.58 -7.85 8.74
N ILE A 51 -8.69 -7.76 9.73
CA ILE A 51 -7.41 -7.05 9.61
C ILE A 51 -6.51 -7.69 8.55
N LYS A 52 -6.37 -9.03 8.55
CA LYS A 52 -5.62 -9.76 7.52
C LYS A 52 -6.13 -9.43 6.12
N GLN A 53 -7.44 -9.53 5.90
CA GLN A 53 -8.04 -9.22 4.60
C GLN A 53 -7.85 -7.75 4.22
N ALA A 54 -8.00 -6.81 5.16
CA ALA A 54 -7.78 -5.40 4.91
C ALA A 54 -6.32 -5.12 4.51
N PHE A 55 -5.36 -5.75 5.20
CA PHE A 55 -3.94 -5.64 4.87
C PHE A 55 -3.62 -6.21 3.48
N HIS A 56 -4.20 -7.35 3.11
CA HIS A 56 -4.07 -7.90 1.76
C HIS A 56 -4.60 -6.94 0.70
N ARG A 57 -5.79 -6.35 0.91
CA ARG A 57 -6.36 -5.34 0.00
C ARG A 57 -5.48 -4.10 -0.12
N LEU A 58 -4.97 -3.58 1.01
CA LEU A 58 -4.05 -2.45 1.03
C LEU A 58 -2.78 -2.73 0.22
N ARG A 59 -2.14 -3.89 0.42
CA ARG A 59 -0.95 -4.30 -0.37
C ARG A 59 -1.24 -4.40 -1.86
N GLN A 60 -2.39 -4.94 -2.24
CA GLN A 60 -2.79 -5.03 -3.64
C GLN A 60 -2.97 -3.64 -4.25
N ARG A 61 -3.68 -2.75 -3.56
CA ARG A 61 -3.93 -1.38 -4.01
C ARG A 61 -2.65 -0.56 -4.09
N TYR A 62 -1.77 -0.66 -3.08
CA TYR A 62 -0.45 -0.05 -3.08
C TYR A 62 0.36 -0.44 -4.33
N ARG A 63 0.44 -1.74 -4.64
CA ARG A 63 1.15 -2.21 -5.84
C ARG A 63 0.53 -1.69 -7.14
N GLN A 64 -0.79 -1.63 -7.21
CA GLN A 64 -1.48 -1.10 -8.40
C GLN A 64 -1.16 0.39 -8.60
N LEU A 65 -1.27 1.18 -7.55
CA LEU A 65 -0.97 2.61 -7.59
C LEU A 65 0.51 2.87 -7.87
N LEU A 66 1.41 2.08 -7.27
CA LEU A 66 2.84 2.16 -7.54
C LEU A 66 3.17 1.86 -9.00
N ARG A 67 2.56 0.82 -9.59
CA ARG A 67 2.73 0.54 -11.03
C ARG A 67 2.22 1.69 -11.90
N ASN A 68 1.08 2.28 -11.56
CA ASN A 68 0.52 3.41 -12.30
C ASN A 68 1.44 4.64 -12.20
N GLU A 69 1.95 4.94 -11.01
CA GLU A 69 2.87 6.05 -10.77
C GLU A 69 4.17 5.87 -11.56
N ILE A 70 4.74 4.66 -11.51
CA ILE A 70 5.95 4.34 -12.28
C ILE A 70 5.66 4.44 -13.77
N ALA A 71 4.55 3.87 -14.27
CA ALA A 71 4.19 3.98 -15.68
C ALA A 71 4.00 5.43 -16.14
N GLN A 72 3.41 6.29 -15.31
CA GLN A 72 3.28 7.74 -15.60
C GLN A 72 4.64 8.44 -15.63
N THR A 73 5.55 8.07 -14.73
CA THR A 73 6.91 8.63 -14.68
C THR A 73 7.77 8.12 -15.84
N VAL A 74 7.57 6.88 -16.26
CA VAL A 74 8.25 6.21 -17.38
C VAL A 74 7.75 6.74 -18.74
N ALA A 75 6.50 7.19 -18.84
CA ALA A 75 5.93 7.78 -20.04
C ALA A 75 6.50 9.17 -20.40
N VAL A 76 7.50 9.66 -19.65
CA VAL A 76 8.33 10.80 -20.08
C VAL A 76 9.29 10.27 -21.17
N PRO A 77 9.22 10.77 -22.42
CA PRO A 77 9.88 10.09 -23.54
C PRO A 77 11.40 10.13 -23.44
N GLY A 78 12.00 8.95 -23.34
CA GLY A 78 13.42 8.65 -23.48
C GLY A 78 13.59 7.13 -23.53
N ASP A 79 14.68 6.64 -24.13
CA ASP A 79 15.03 5.22 -24.44
C ASP A 79 15.12 4.25 -23.23
N VAL A 80 14.40 4.49 -22.13
CA VAL A 80 14.49 3.75 -20.85
C VAL A 80 13.22 2.90 -20.58
N GLU A 81 12.26 2.89 -21.49
CA GLU A 81 10.94 2.26 -21.28
C GLU A 81 10.99 0.73 -21.13
N ASP A 82 11.80 0.04 -21.92
CA ASP A 82 11.89 -1.44 -21.88
C ASP A 82 12.67 -1.94 -20.65
N GLU A 83 13.71 -1.21 -20.24
CA GLU A 83 14.49 -1.52 -19.03
C GLU A 83 13.66 -1.29 -17.76
N LEU A 84 12.85 -0.23 -17.71
CA LEU A 84 11.95 0.04 -16.59
C LEU A 84 10.81 -0.98 -16.51
N ARG A 85 10.22 -1.40 -17.64
CA ARG A 85 9.23 -2.50 -17.64
C ARG A 85 9.83 -3.80 -17.12
N HIS A 86 11.05 -4.13 -17.55
CA HIS A 86 11.77 -5.30 -17.06
C HIS A 86 12.04 -5.21 -15.55
N PHE A 87 12.54 -4.07 -15.07
CA PHE A 87 12.79 -3.84 -13.65
C PHE A 87 11.53 -3.94 -12.78
N ILE A 88 10.42 -3.34 -13.20
CA ILE A 88 9.12 -3.44 -12.53
C ILE A 88 8.60 -4.87 -12.54
N SER A 89 8.90 -5.67 -13.56
CA SER A 89 8.51 -7.08 -13.64
C SER A 89 9.30 -7.95 -12.66
N VAL A 90 10.58 -7.64 -12.43
CA VAL A 90 11.46 -8.42 -11.54
C VAL A 90 11.17 -8.17 -10.06
N LEU A 91 10.73 -6.98 -9.68
CA LEU A 91 10.30 -6.65 -8.31
C LEU A 91 8.95 -7.29 -7.89
N GLN A 92 8.37 -8.18 -8.71
CA GLN A 92 7.06 -8.81 -8.47
C GLN A 92 7.14 -10.21 -7.84
N THR A 93 8.35 -10.69 -7.54
CA THR A 93 8.60 -11.94 -6.80
C THR A 93 8.65 -11.66 -5.31
#